data_AF-A0A1W2EWL6-F1
#
_entry.id   AF-A0A1W2EWL6-F1
#
_cell.length_a   1.000
_cell.length_b   1.000
_cell.length_c   1.000
_cell.angle_alpha   90.00
_cell.angle_beta   90.00
_cell.angle_gamma   90.00
#
_symmetry.space_group_name_H-M   'P 1'
#
loop_
_entity.id
_entity.type
_entity.pdbx_description
1 polymer ?
#
loop_
_entity_poly.entity_id
_entity_poly.type
_entity_poly.pdbx_seq_one_letter_code
_entity_poly.pdbx_strand_id
1 'polypeptide(L)' 'MANTGDQIRFSALGVPLGKRGGTLELCEKNAATSFTQVVMASTGRIRLRTGEPEKVSLCAGH' A
#
# COMPACT_ATOMS: atom_id res chain seq x y z
N MET A 1 -11.85 6.16 3.35
CA MET A 1 -10.63 6.47 4.13
C MET A 1 -9.71 7.25 3.22
N ALA A 2 -9.26 8.44 3.58
CA ALA A 2 -8.46 9.30 2.68
C ALA A 2 -6.98 8.91 2.65
N ASN A 3 -6.29 9.15 1.53
CA ASN A 3 -4.83 9.15 1.48
C ASN A 3 -4.30 10.17 2.49
N THR A 4 -3.67 9.71 3.56
CA THR A 4 -3.25 10.56 4.69
C THR A 4 -2.02 11.41 4.36
N GLY A 5 -1.36 11.19 3.22
CA GLY A 5 -0.12 11.88 2.87
C GLY A 5 1.06 11.55 3.80
N ASP A 6 0.93 10.46 4.57
CA ASP A 6 1.96 10.02 5.52
C ASP A 6 3.26 9.67 4.78
N GLN A 7 4.39 10.02 5.39
CA GLN A 7 5.72 9.66 4.89
C GLN A 7 6.30 8.50 5.69
N ILE A 8 6.98 7.59 4.99
CA ILE A 8 7.72 6.48 5.61
C ILE A 8 9.21 6.74 5.44
N ARG A 9 9.94 6.74 6.56
CA ARG A 9 11.40 6.85 6.59
C ARG A 9 12.02 5.49 6.85
N PHE A 10 13.19 5.24 6.30
CA PHE A 10 13.90 3.98 6.46
C PHE A 10 15.23 4.20 7.18
N SER A 11 15.65 3.19 7.96
CA SER A 11 16.98 3.15 8.56
C SER A 11 18.04 2.80 7.51
N ALA A 12 19.32 2.91 7.89
CA ALA A 12 20.44 2.48 7.05
C ALA A 12 20.40 0.98 6.69
N LEU A 13 19.70 0.17 7.49
CA LEU A 13 19.48 -1.26 7.22
C LEU A 13 18.26 -1.52 6.32
N GLY A 14 17.60 -0.46 5.84
CA GLY A 14 16.41 -0.56 4.99
C GLY A 14 15.11 -0.87 5.74
N VAL A 15 15.11 -0.85 7.08
CA VAL A 15 13.91 -1.14 7.89
C VAL A 15 13.09 0.14 8.10
N PRO A 16 11.75 0.12 7.93
CA PRO A 16 10.91 1.29 8.14
C PRO A 16 10.94 1.74 9.60
N LEU A 17 11.09 3.04 9.80
CA LEU A 17 11.08 3.71 11.10
C LEU A 17 9.64 4.13 11.43
N GLY A 18 9.14 3.75 12.61
CA GLY A 18 7.77 4.05 13.02
C GLY A 18 6.76 2.97 12.60
N LYS A 19 5.77 3.31 11.75
CA LYS A 19 4.79 2.35 11.22
C LYS A 19 5.51 1.17 10.55
N ARG A 20 5.30 -0.04 11.05
CA ARG A 20 6.04 -1.25 10.67
C ARG A 20 5.49 -1.91 9.40
N GLY A 21 5.49 -1.16 8.30
CA GLY A 21 4.98 -1.61 7.00
C GLY A 21 3.53 -1.18 6.73
N GLY A 22 2.95 -1.74 5.67
CA GLY A 22 1.60 -1.40 5.22
C GLY A 22 1.35 -1.77 3.76
N THR A 23 0.11 -1.54 3.32
CA THR A 23 -0.31 -1.73 1.93
C THR A 23 -0.83 -0.41 1.39
N LEU A 24 -0.31 0.00 0.23
CA LEU A 24 -0.88 1.07 -0.57
C LEU A 24 -1.68 0.44 -1.72
N GLU A 25 -2.95 0.80 -1.84
CA GLU A 25 -3.77 0.41 -2.98
C GLU A 25 -3.75 1.50 -4.04
N LEU A 26 -3.54 1.10 -5.29
CA LEU A 26 -3.72 1.99 -6.42
C LEU A 26 -5.16 1.84 -6.92
N CYS A 27 -5.93 2.90 -6.72
CA CYS A 27 -7.32 2.98 -7.16
C CYS A 27 -7.39 3.67 -8.53
N GLU A 28 -8.05 3.03 -9.48
CA GLU A 28 -8.46 3.72 -10.69
C GLU A 28 -9.65 4.62 -10.39
N LYS A 29 -9.72 5.77 -11.09
CA LYS A 29 -10.61 6.89 -10.78
C LYS A 29 -12.10 6.53 -10.70
N ASN A 30 -12.51 5.40 -11.29
CA ASN A 30 -13.89 4.92 -11.33
C ASN A 30 -14.00 3.42 -10.97
N ALA A 31 -12.99 2.82 -10.37
CA ALA A 31 -13.01 1.40 -10.01
C ALA A 31 -13.11 1.22 -8.49
N ALA A 32 -14.11 0.44 -8.05
CA ALA A 32 -14.23 0.03 -6.65
C ALA A 32 -13.18 -1.03 -6.25
N THR A 33 -12.45 -1.58 -7.21
CA THR A 33 -11.43 -2.61 -7.01
C THR A 33 -10.03 -2.08 -7.35
N SER A 34 -9.04 -2.49 -6.58
CA SER A 34 -7.64 -2.31 -6.92
C SER A 34 -7.06 -3.57 -7.57
N PHE A 35 -6.41 -3.41 -8.72
CA PHE A 35 -5.65 -4.48 -9.38
C PHE A 35 -4.15 -4.42 -9.07
N THR A 36 -3.70 -3.35 -8.39
CA THR A 36 -2.30 -3.09 -8.10
C THR A 36 -2.12 -2.62 -6.67
N GLN A 37 -1.33 -3.37 -5.91
CA GLN A 37 -0.99 -3.03 -4.53
C GLN A 37 0.52 -2.95 -4.34
N VAL A 38 0.97 -1.97 -3.57
CA VAL A 38 2.34 -1.90 -3.07
C VAL A 38 2.34 -2.36 -1.63
N VAL A 39 2.95 -3.51 -1.37
CA VAL A 39 3.02 -4.11 -0.03
C VAL A 39 4.41 -3.92 0.54
N MET A 40 4.47 -3.31 1.72
CA MET A 40 5.69 -3.10 2.48
C MET A 40 5.69 -4.01 3.70
N ALA A 41 6.64 -4.94 3.74
CA ALA A 41 6.90 -5.76 4.92
C ALA A 41 7.56 -4.93 6.02
N SER A 42 7.39 -5.35 7.28
CA SER A 42 8.05 -4.74 8.45
C SER A 42 9.59 -4.81 8.39
N THR A 43 10.14 -5.70 7.56
CA THR A 43 11.58 -5.79 7.27
C THR A 43 12.06 -4.77 6.24
N GLY A 44 11.16 -3.98 5.66
CA GLY A 44 11.45 -3.01 4.61
C GLY A 44 11.42 -3.55 3.19
N ARG A 45 11.17 -4.86 3.00
CA ARG A 45 10.95 -5.41 1.66
C ARG A 45 9.66 -4.82 1.07
N ILE A 46 9.79 -4.20 -0.10
CA ILE A 46 8.69 -3.67 -0.88
C ILE A 46 8.40 -4.62 -2.04
N ARG A 47 7.13 -4.98 -2.25
CA ARG A 47 6.70 -5.81 -3.37
C ARG A 47 5.51 -5.18 -4.06
N LEU A 48 5.54 -5.17 -5.39
CA LEU A 48 4.40 -4.88 -6.22
C LEU A 48 3.59 -6.15 -6.43
N ARG A 49 2.30 -6.12 -6.15
CA ARG A 49 1.34 -7.19 -6.45
C ARG A 49 0.43 -6.69 -7.56
N THR A 50 0.30 -7.49 -8.61
CA THR A 50 -0.57 -7.22 -9.76
C THR A 50 -1.34 -8.49 -10.13
N GLY A 51 -2.48 -8.33 -10.80
CA GLY A 51 -3.24 -9.44 -11.40
C GLY A 51 -4.61 -9.63 -10.76
N GLU A 52 -4.67 -10.29 -9.61
CA GLU A 52 -5.95 -10.64 -8.96
C GLU A 52 -6.49 -9.44 -8.15
N PRO A 53 -7.71 -8.95 -8.42
CA PRO A 53 -8.33 -7.92 -7.59
C PRO A 53 -8.61 -8.49 -6.20
N GLU A 54 -8.21 -7.77 -5.15
CA GLU A 54 -8.55 -8.18 -3.79
C GLU A 54 -10.05 -8.01 -3.51
N LYS A 55 -10.62 -8.99 -2.80
CA LYS A 55 -12.05 -9.02 -2.44
C LYS A 55 -12.46 -7.88 -1.49
N VAL A 56 -11.51 -7.27 -0.79
CA VAL A 56 -11.74 -6.17 0.17
C VAL A 56 -10.82 -5.01 -0.20
N SER A 57 -11.23 -4.24 -1.21
CA SER A 57 -10.51 -3.07 -1.72
C SER A 57 -10.93 -1.81 -0.96
N LEU A 58 -9.95 -0.99 -0.58
CA LEU A 58 -10.13 0.34 0.02
C LEU A 58 -10.55 1.39 -1.02
N CYS A 59 -10.58 1.04 -2.31
CA CYS A 59 -10.98 1.94 -3.39
C CYS A 59 -12.48 2.24 -3.44
N ALA A 60 -13.33 1.48 -2.75
CA ALA A 60 -14.78 1.65 -2.77
C ALA A 60 -15.31 2.88 -1.97
N GLY A 61 -14.50 3.93 -1.78
CA GLY A 61 -14.87 5.10 -0.98
C GLY A 61 -14.13 6.40 -1.37
N HIS A 62 -13.74 6.53 -2.64
CA HIS A 62 -12.98 7.66 -3.18
C HIS A 62 -13.53 8.15 -4.51
#